data_AF-A0A0A9X9W7-F1
#
_entry.id   AF-A0A0A9X9W7-F1
#
_cell.length_a   1.000
_cell.length_b   1.000
_cell.length_c   1.000
_cell.angle_alpha   90.00
_cell.angle_beta   90.00
_cell.angle_gamma   90.00
#
_symmetry.space_group_name_H-M   'P 1'
#
loop_
_entity.id
_entity.type
_entity.pdbx_description
1 polymer ?
#
loop_
_entity_poly.entity_id
_entity_poly.type
_entity_poly.pdbx_seq_one_letter_code
_entity_poly.pdbx_strand_id
1 'polypeptide(L)'
;MILHRLLEPSLIVWNLGKFTVAFNVMMVIMACFFYAFVDREGHSAKINGWSETMKSKVLQVYFCLVSSYFLMCLSLAISTQSWVVGKLIGNFPKHVVITSIAIMTFLTYTLQKVPTQPSNNVIRGICWALQAMVMGPCFAFFGNDICMKAVITTALAILLANFLAITANTEFFDQIKVEVTLLYVVVSITTGLCLVYRPPFTTWTSILVALNVFGGILLHFAMYVTNVQATIRDLVYNEVDPMYTSAVILICSINLYFRIAFFHVVEDSGALPSIHGGKCRN
;
A
#
# COMPACT_ATOMS: atom_id res chain seq x y z
N MET A 1 -35.24 -19.15 3.79
CA MET A 1 -34.40 -18.65 4.90
C MET A 1 -32.93 -18.41 4.51
N ILE A 2 -32.36 -19.16 3.55
CA ILE A 2 -30.97 -18.96 3.07
C ILE A 2 -30.83 -17.70 2.18
N LEU A 3 -31.84 -17.40 1.35
CA LEU A 3 -31.83 -16.23 0.45
C LEU A 3 -31.82 -14.88 1.20
N HIS A 4 -32.40 -14.84 2.41
CA HIS A 4 -32.45 -13.61 3.21
C HIS A 4 -31.12 -13.30 3.91
N ARG A 5 -30.26 -14.31 4.13
CA ARG A 5 -28.88 -14.11 4.62
C ARG A 5 -27.92 -13.69 3.51
N LEU A 6 -28.18 -14.08 2.26
CA LEU A 6 -27.39 -13.66 1.09
C LEU A 6 -27.61 -12.20 0.71
N LEU A 7 -28.70 -11.59 1.17
CA LEU A 7 -29.08 -10.19 0.90
C LEU A 7 -28.68 -9.21 2.01
N GLU A 8 -27.95 -9.65 3.05
CA GLU A 8 -27.40 -8.71 4.02
C GLU A 8 -26.36 -7.81 3.31
N PRO A 9 -26.56 -6.47 3.29
CA PRO A 9 -25.69 -5.56 2.54
C PRO A 9 -24.22 -5.66 2.96
N SER A 10 -23.97 -6.00 4.23
CA SER A 10 -22.63 -6.27 4.77
C SER A 10 -21.95 -7.47 4.10
N LEU A 11 -22.70 -8.55 3.83
CA LEU A 11 -22.18 -9.76 3.20
C LEU A 11 -21.87 -9.54 1.71
N ILE A 12 -22.76 -8.85 1.00
CA ILE A 12 -22.57 -8.51 -0.42
C ILE A 12 -21.32 -7.65 -0.60
N VAL A 13 -21.19 -6.60 0.21
CA VAL A 13 -20.07 -5.68 0.16
C VAL A 13 -18.75 -6.38 0.52
N TRP A 14 -18.78 -7.31 1.49
CA TRP A 14 -17.59 -8.10 1.82
C TRP A 14 -17.19 -9.09 0.72
N ASN A 15 -18.16 -9.75 0.10
CA ASN A 15 -17.93 -10.67 -1.01
C ASN A 15 -17.38 -9.94 -2.24
N LEU A 16 -17.89 -8.73 -2.53
CA LEU A 16 -17.30 -7.85 -3.54
C LEU A 16 -15.84 -7.52 -3.21
N GLY A 17 -15.53 -7.29 -1.94
CA GLY A 17 -14.17 -7.07 -1.49
C GLY A 17 -13.23 -8.27 -1.66
N LYS A 18 -13.71 -9.48 -1.37
CA LYS A 18 -13.00 -10.74 -1.67
C LYS A 18 -12.72 -10.87 -3.16
N PHE A 19 -13.73 -10.53 -3.98
CA PHE A 19 -13.57 -10.48 -5.43
C PHE A 19 -12.49 -9.48 -5.83
N THR A 20 -12.44 -8.27 -5.26
CA THR A 20 -11.38 -7.28 -5.53
C THR A 20 -9.97 -7.83 -5.23
N VAL A 21 -9.79 -8.51 -4.10
CA VAL A 21 -8.48 -9.10 -3.74
C VAL A 21 -8.11 -10.25 -4.68
N ALA A 22 -9.05 -11.16 -4.97
CA ALA A 22 -8.82 -12.26 -5.90
C ALA A 22 -8.59 -11.77 -7.35
N PHE A 23 -9.31 -10.73 -7.75
CA PHE A 23 -9.19 -10.07 -9.04
C PHE A 23 -7.80 -9.48 -9.23
N ASN A 24 -7.20 -8.88 -8.20
CA ASN A 24 -5.81 -8.41 -8.28
C ASN A 24 -4.84 -9.54 -8.65
N VAL A 25 -4.97 -10.73 -8.05
CA VAL A 25 -4.12 -11.89 -8.38
C VAL A 25 -4.34 -12.34 -9.83
N MET A 26 -5.59 -12.43 -10.27
CA MET A 26 -5.94 -12.78 -11.65
C MET A 26 -5.39 -11.75 -12.64
N MET A 27 -5.49 -10.47 -12.30
CA MET A 27 -4.96 -9.36 -13.11
C MET A 27 -3.43 -9.40 -13.20
N VAL A 28 -2.69 -9.77 -12.14
CA VAL A 28 -1.23 -10.00 -12.22
C VAL A 28 -0.93 -11.02 -13.32
N ILE A 29 -1.60 -12.17 -13.27
CA ILE A 29 -1.39 -13.26 -14.23
C ILE A 29 -1.75 -12.80 -15.64
N MET A 30 -2.94 -12.23 -15.83
CA MET A 30 -3.39 -11.71 -17.13
C MET A 30 -2.46 -10.63 -17.69
N ALA A 31 -1.96 -9.74 -16.83
CA ALA A 31 -1.03 -8.68 -17.21
C ALA A 31 0.32 -9.27 -17.66
N CYS A 32 0.85 -10.25 -16.93
CA CYS A 32 2.06 -10.98 -17.33
C CYS A 32 1.89 -11.69 -18.68
N PHE A 33 0.75 -12.34 -18.92
CA PHE A 33 0.43 -12.95 -20.22
C PHE A 33 0.31 -11.88 -21.31
N PHE A 34 -0.49 -10.84 -21.10
CA PHE A 34 -0.67 -9.75 -22.06
C PHE A 34 0.68 -9.11 -22.46
N TYR A 35 1.60 -8.90 -21.50
CA TYR A 35 2.96 -8.42 -21.78
C TYR A 35 3.73 -9.28 -22.75
N ALA A 36 3.60 -10.60 -22.62
CA ALA A 36 4.36 -11.55 -23.40
C ALA A 36 3.88 -11.60 -24.86
N PHE A 37 2.67 -11.11 -25.15
CA PHE A 37 1.98 -11.35 -26.42
C PHE A 37 1.54 -10.08 -27.19
N VAL A 38 1.62 -8.87 -26.63
CA VAL A 38 1.13 -7.64 -27.29
C VAL A 38 2.25 -6.68 -27.70
N ASP A 39 2.05 -6.03 -28.85
CA ASP A 39 2.93 -4.98 -29.38
C ASP A 39 3.07 -3.81 -28.40
N ARG A 40 4.31 -3.35 -28.22
CA ARG A 40 4.69 -2.46 -27.12
C ARG A 40 4.44 -1.00 -27.52
N GLU A 41 3.47 -0.34 -26.89
CA GLU A 41 3.24 1.11 -27.07
C GLU A 41 3.50 1.95 -25.79
N GLY A 42 3.73 1.30 -24.63
CA GLY A 42 3.95 1.96 -23.33
C GLY A 42 5.38 2.47 -23.08
N HIS A 43 5.69 2.89 -21.85
CA HIS A 43 7.05 3.27 -21.46
C HIS A 43 8.06 2.15 -21.74
N SER A 44 7.66 0.88 -21.57
CA SER A 44 8.45 -0.30 -21.92
C SER A 44 8.95 -0.33 -23.37
N ALA A 45 8.17 0.22 -24.31
CA ALA A 45 8.54 0.34 -25.71
C ALA A 45 9.65 1.38 -25.93
N LYS A 46 9.66 2.41 -25.10
CA LYS A 46 10.56 3.57 -25.21
C LYS A 46 11.86 3.41 -24.41
N ILE A 47 12.00 2.36 -23.59
CA ILE A 47 13.19 2.10 -22.73
C ILE A 47 14.48 2.08 -23.56
N ASN A 48 14.47 1.49 -24.76
CA ASN A 48 15.66 1.42 -25.61
C ASN A 48 16.14 2.81 -26.07
N GLY A 49 15.23 3.80 -26.13
CA GLY A 49 15.54 5.19 -26.45
C GLY A 49 15.91 6.05 -25.24
N TRP A 50 15.92 5.50 -24.02
CA TRP A 50 16.27 6.25 -22.82
C TRP A 50 17.78 6.48 -22.72
N SER A 51 18.17 7.66 -22.22
CA SER A 51 19.58 7.96 -21.92
C SER A 51 20.09 7.08 -20.77
N GLU A 52 21.40 6.82 -20.74
CA GLU A 52 22.03 6.06 -19.64
C GLU A 52 21.83 6.74 -18.27
N THR A 53 21.80 8.06 -18.24
CA THR A 53 21.48 8.84 -17.03
C THR A 53 20.08 8.53 -16.51
N MET A 54 19.09 8.44 -17.41
CA MET A 54 17.70 8.09 -17.05
C MET A 54 17.61 6.66 -16.51
N LYS A 55 18.24 5.69 -17.20
CA LYS A 55 18.29 4.29 -16.75
C LYS A 55 18.93 4.16 -15.37
N SER A 56 20.05 4.86 -15.15
CA SER A 56 20.76 4.88 -13.86
C SER A 56 19.90 5.44 -12.73
N LYS A 57 19.18 6.55 -12.98
CA LYS A 57 18.27 7.13 -11.97
C LYS A 57 17.08 6.24 -11.65
N VAL A 58 16.48 5.59 -12.65
CA VAL A 58 15.42 4.58 -12.42
C VAL A 58 15.94 3.48 -11.52
N LEU A 59 17.13 2.95 -11.83
CA LEU A 59 17.76 1.90 -11.03
C LEU A 59 18.00 2.36 -9.59
N GLN A 60 18.43 3.62 -9.38
CA GLN A 60 18.61 4.19 -8.04
C GLN A 60 17.28 4.31 -7.27
N VAL A 61 16.19 4.76 -7.92
CA VAL A 61 14.86 4.83 -7.29
C VAL A 61 14.42 3.43 -6.83
N TYR A 62 14.53 2.43 -7.69
CA TYR A 62 14.16 1.06 -7.35
C TYR A 62 15.10 0.44 -6.31
N PHE A 63 16.39 0.73 -6.36
CA PHE A 63 17.35 0.30 -5.35
C PHE A 63 16.99 0.87 -3.97
N CYS A 64 16.70 2.17 -3.89
CA CYS A 64 16.20 2.79 -2.66
C CYS A 64 14.87 2.15 -2.24
N LEU A 65 13.91 1.95 -3.15
CA LEU A 65 12.61 1.37 -2.80
C LEU A 65 12.74 -0.06 -2.24
N VAL A 66 13.53 -0.93 -2.90
CA VAL A 66 13.78 -2.30 -2.44
C VAL A 66 14.53 -2.31 -1.10
N SER A 67 15.51 -1.43 -0.94
CA SER A 67 16.22 -1.27 0.33
C SER A 67 15.29 -0.80 1.44
N SER A 68 14.32 0.08 1.14
CA SER A 68 13.30 0.49 2.10
C SER A 68 12.42 -0.67 2.54
N TYR A 69 11.98 -1.53 1.60
CA TYR A 69 11.24 -2.75 1.97
C TYR A 69 12.08 -3.67 2.87
N PHE A 70 13.35 -3.86 2.54
CA PHE A 70 14.27 -4.65 3.35
C PHE A 70 14.44 -4.09 4.77
N LEU A 71 14.69 -2.78 4.89
CA LEU A 71 14.82 -2.09 6.18
C LEU A 71 13.53 -2.17 7.01
N MET A 72 12.38 -2.07 6.36
CA MET A 72 11.07 -2.20 7.00
C MET A 72 10.84 -3.63 7.53
N CYS A 73 11.16 -4.65 6.73
CA CYS A 73 11.11 -6.05 7.15
C CYS A 73 12.09 -6.34 8.31
N LEU A 74 13.30 -5.77 8.26
CA LEU A 74 14.27 -5.87 9.34
C LEU A 74 13.75 -5.21 10.63
N SER A 75 13.17 -4.02 10.51
CA SER A 75 12.53 -3.32 11.63
C SER A 75 11.38 -4.12 12.23
N LEU A 76 10.53 -4.74 11.40
CA LEU A 76 9.49 -5.67 11.84
C LEU A 76 10.09 -6.85 12.60
N ALA A 77 11.09 -7.53 12.05
CA ALA A 77 11.74 -8.68 12.69
C ALA A 77 12.31 -8.31 14.07
N ILE A 78 13.06 -7.20 14.16
CA ILE A 78 13.60 -6.68 15.42
C ILE A 78 12.45 -6.36 16.40
N SER A 79 11.37 -5.73 15.92
CA SER A 79 10.23 -5.36 16.74
C SER A 79 9.52 -6.58 17.33
N THR A 80 9.39 -7.67 16.57
CA THR A 80 8.78 -8.92 17.05
C THR A 80 9.62 -9.66 18.09
N GLN A 81 10.95 -9.46 18.08
CA GLN A 81 11.86 -10.08 19.06
C GLN A 81 12.09 -9.21 20.29
N SER A 82 11.77 -7.90 20.23
CA SER A 82 12.00 -6.97 21.33
C SER A 82 10.86 -7.00 22.34
N TRP A 83 11.16 -7.45 23.57
CA TRP A 83 10.20 -7.42 24.68
C TRP A 83 9.67 -6.01 25.00
N VAL A 84 10.53 -4.99 24.90
CA VAL A 84 10.16 -3.59 25.16
C VAL A 84 9.16 -3.10 24.13
N VAL A 85 9.41 -3.36 22.84
CA VAL A 85 8.51 -2.96 21.75
C VAL A 85 7.21 -3.75 21.84
N GLY A 86 7.27 -5.06 22.11
CA GLY A 86 6.09 -5.89 22.35
C GLY A 86 5.21 -5.36 23.49
N LYS A 87 5.82 -4.94 24.62
CA LYS A 87 5.10 -4.34 25.74
C LYS A 87 4.49 -2.98 25.38
N LEU A 88 5.20 -2.15 24.61
CA LEU A 88 4.71 -0.86 24.13
C LEU A 88 3.49 -1.04 23.22
N ILE A 89 3.59 -1.96 22.26
CA ILE A 89 2.50 -2.30 21.33
C ILE A 89 1.30 -2.88 22.10
N GLY A 90 1.54 -3.77 23.06
CA GLY A 90 0.47 -4.37 23.86
C GLY A 90 -0.29 -3.37 24.74
N ASN A 91 0.43 -2.43 25.36
CA ASN A 91 -0.17 -1.46 26.29
C ASN A 91 -0.74 -0.23 25.57
N PHE A 92 -0.11 0.23 24.49
CA PHE A 92 -0.44 1.50 23.83
C PHE A 92 -0.51 1.40 22.30
N PRO A 93 -1.25 0.44 21.72
CA PRO A 93 -1.21 0.14 20.28
C PRO A 93 -1.55 1.35 19.41
N LYS A 94 -2.55 2.15 19.82
CA LYS A 94 -2.98 3.35 19.09
C LYS A 94 -1.90 4.43 19.07
N HIS A 95 -1.20 4.61 20.18
CA HIS A 95 -0.14 5.63 20.27
C HIS A 95 1.04 5.23 19.39
N VAL A 96 1.42 3.94 19.37
CA VAL A 96 2.47 3.44 18.47
C VAL A 96 2.14 3.76 17.01
N VAL A 97 0.93 3.45 16.56
CA VAL A 97 0.50 3.75 15.17
C VAL A 97 0.51 5.24 14.87
N ILE A 98 -0.07 6.07 15.74
CA ILE A 98 -0.12 7.53 15.53
C ILE A 98 1.29 8.13 15.50
N THR A 99 2.16 7.73 16.44
CA THR A 99 3.53 8.22 16.52
C THR A 99 4.34 7.79 15.30
N SER A 100 4.22 6.54 14.83
CA SER A 100 4.92 6.09 13.63
C SER A 100 4.46 6.85 12.38
N ILE A 101 3.15 7.13 12.23
CA ILE A 101 2.62 7.96 11.13
C ILE A 101 3.18 9.39 11.20
N ALA A 102 3.20 9.99 12.39
CA ALA A 102 3.71 11.34 12.59
C ALA A 102 5.20 11.43 12.24
N ILE A 103 6.01 10.49 12.72
CA ILE A 103 7.45 10.42 12.42
C ILE A 103 7.68 10.17 10.92
N MET A 104 6.93 9.24 10.30
CA MET A 104 7.01 8.97 8.87
C MET A 104 6.72 10.23 8.04
N THR A 105 5.67 10.97 8.40
CA THR A 105 5.28 12.22 7.74
C THR A 105 6.36 13.28 7.90
N PHE A 106 6.87 13.46 9.12
CA PHE A 106 7.96 14.39 9.40
C PHE A 106 9.21 14.06 8.59
N LEU A 107 9.67 12.81 8.59
CA LEU A 107 10.87 12.38 7.86
C LEU A 107 10.70 12.54 6.34
N THR A 108 9.51 12.27 5.82
CA THR A 108 9.20 12.48 4.38
C THR A 108 9.25 13.96 4.03
N TYR A 109 8.70 14.83 4.88
CA TYR A 109 8.81 16.28 4.72
C TYR A 109 10.27 16.75 4.81
N THR A 110 11.06 16.22 5.74
CA THR A 110 12.50 16.52 5.84
C THR A 110 13.23 16.10 4.56
N LEU A 111 12.96 14.91 4.01
CA LEU A 111 13.54 14.46 2.74
C LEU A 111 13.16 15.36 1.56
N GLN A 112 11.99 16.01 1.59
CA GLN A 112 11.61 16.96 0.55
C GLN A 112 12.41 18.28 0.67
N LYS A 113 12.77 18.69 1.90
CA LYS A 113 13.37 20.01 2.17
C LYS A 113 14.88 20.02 2.21
N VAL A 114 15.53 18.90 2.55
CA VAL A 114 16.99 18.84 2.59
C VAL A 114 17.57 18.94 1.16
N PRO A 115 18.48 19.87 0.86
CA PRO A 115 19.05 19.99 -0.48
C PRO A 115 19.78 18.74 -0.94
N THR A 116 19.64 18.37 -2.20
CA THR A 116 20.42 17.31 -2.86
C THR A 116 21.80 17.84 -3.21
N GLN A 117 22.72 17.80 -2.25
CA GLN A 117 24.13 18.14 -2.50
C GLN A 117 24.97 16.85 -2.60
N PRO A 118 25.75 16.67 -3.69
CA PRO A 118 26.55 15.46 -3.89
C PRO A 118 27.55 15.20 -2.74
N SER A 119 28.00 16.25 -2.05
CA SER A 119 29.03 16.19 -1.01
C SER A 119 28.52 15.86 0.40
N ASN A 120 27.21 15.91 0.67
CA ASN A 120 26.68 15.64 2.01
C ASN A 120 25.29 14.97 2.00
N ASN A 121 25.23 13.76 1.45
CA ASN A 121 24.01 12.94 1.39
C ASN A 121 23.75 12.11 2.66
N VAL A 122 24.61 12.20 3.68
CA VAL A 122 24.53 11.36 4.89
C VAL A 122 23.23 11.60 5.65
N ILE A 123 22.86 12.87 5.86
CA ILE A 123 21.64 13.24 6.58
C ILE A 123 20.40 12.73 5.84
N ARG A 124 20.36 12.89 4.50
CA ARG A 124 19.27 12.37 3.67
C ARG A 124 19.17 10.85 3.78
N GLY A 125 20.29 10.14 3.67
CA GLY A 125 20.35 8.69 3.80
C GLY A 125 19.84 8.22 5.16
N ILE A 126 20.19 8.91 6.25
CA ILE A 126 19.67 8.61 7.60
C ILE A 126 18.17 8.87 7.68
N CYS A 127 17.68 10.02 7.21
CA CYS A 127 16.24 10.33 7.20
C CYS A 127 15.45 9.30 6.41
N TRP A 128 15.93 8.89 5.24
CA TRP A 128 15.33 7.86 4.40
C TRP A 128 15.33 6.48 5.06
N ALA A 129 16.46 6.06 5.65
CA ALA A 129 16.54 4.78 6.35
C ALA A 129 15.60 4.74 7.56
N LEU A 130 15.56 5.80 8.37
CA LEU A 130 14.64 5.91 9.51
C LEU A 130 13.17 5.92 9.05
N GLN A 131 12.86 6.61 7.95
CA GLN A 131 11.52 6.66 7.38
C GLN A 131 11.06 5.26 6.95
N ALA A 132 11.95 4.47 6.35
CA ALA A 132 11.65 3.10 5.95
C ALA A 132 11.42 2.16 7.16
N MET A 133 12.15 2.37 8.26
CA MET A 133 12.06 1.51 9.44
C MET A 133 10.86 1.80 10.35
N VAL A 134 10.36 3.05 10.39
CA VAL A 134 9.44 3.53 11.44
C VAL A 134 8.11 2.77 11.53
N MET A 135 7.66 2.17 10.43
CA MET A 135 6.40 1.43 10.36
C MET A 135 6.54 -0.05 10.72
N GLY A 136 7.78 -0.58 10.83
CA GLY A 136 8.03 -1.97 11.20
C GLY A 136 7.34 -2.42 12.51
N PRO A 137 7.41 -1.64 13.61
CA PRO A 137 6.67 -1.96 14.85
C PRO A 137 5.15 -2.00 14.67
N CYS A 138 4.60 -1.14 13.82
CA CYS A 138 3.16 -1.10 13.58
C CYS A 138 2.66 -2.36 12.84
N PHE A 139 3.52 -2.98 12.04
CA PHE A 139 3.15 -4.20 11.32
C PHE A 139 3.02 -5.39 12.26
N ALA A 140 3.82 -5.45 13.34
CA ALA A 140 3.72 -6.49 14.35
C ALA A 140 2.36 -6.52 15.09
N PHE A 141 1.54 -5.47 14.95
CA PHE A 141 0.22 -5.37 15.58
C PHE A 141 -0.77 -6.46 15.15
N PHE A 142 -0.70 -6.94 13.89
CA PHE A 142 -1.72 -7.84 13.33
C PHE A 142 -1.50 -9.32 13.65
N GLY A 143 -0.37 -9.69 14.25
CA GLY A 143 0.03 -11.09 14.47
C GLY A 143 0.60 -11.75 13.21
N ASN A 144 1.44 -12.77 13.40
CA ASN A 144 2.31 -13.32 12.35
C ASN A 144 1.56 -13.85 11.12
N ASP A 145 0.45 -14.57 11.30
CA ASP A 145 -0.31 -15.17 10.19
C ASP A 145 -0.91 -14.10 9.26
N ILE A 146 -1.60 -13.12 9.86
CA ILE A 146 -2.19 -11.99 9.11
C ILE A 146 -1.09 -11.17 8.43
N CYS A 147 0.02 -10.90 9.13
CA CYS A 147 1.15 -10.19 8.54
C CYS A 147 1.68 -10.90 7.29
N MET A 148 1.87 -12.22 7.33
CA MET A 148 2.38 -12.99 6.19
C MET A 148 1.40 -12.95 5.00
N LYS A 149 0.11 -13.21 5.24
CA LYS A 149 -0.94 -13.12 4.19
C LYS A 149 -0.97 -11.73 3.56
N ALA A 150 -0.90 -10.69 4.40
CA ALA A 150 -0.94 -9.31 3.96
C ALA A 150 0.32 -8.89 3.18
N VAL A 151 1.52 -9.29 3.62
CA VAL A 151 2.78 -9.03 2.91
C VAL A 151 2.74 -9.66 1.52
N ILE A 152 2.35 -10.94 1.41
CA ILE A 152 2.30 -11.64 0.12
C ILE A 152 1.31 -10.96 -0.83
N THR A 153 0.09 -10.69 -0.35
CA THR A 153 -0.96 -10.06 -1.17
C THR A 153 -0.57 -8.64 -1.58
N THR A 154 0.07 -7.88 -0.69
CA THR A 154 0.59 -6.53 -1.00
C THR A 154 1.71 -6.60 -2.03
N ALA A 155 2.63 -7.56 -1.92
CA ALA A 155 3.72 -7.74 -2.87
C ALA A 155 3.19 -8.05 -4.29
N LEU A 156 2.16 -8.90 -4.40
CA LEU A 156 1.49 -9.17 -5.68
C LEU A 156 0.81 -7.93 -6.25
N ALA A 157 0.11 -7.15 -5.41
CA ALA A 157 -0.52 -5.90 -5.84
C ALA A 157 0.52 -4.86 -6.30
N ILE A 158 1.64 -4.73 -5.60
CA ILE A 158 2.76 -3.87 -5.99
C ILE A 158 3.37 -4.33 -7.33
N LEU A 159 3.54 -5.64 -7.54
CA LEU A 159 4.06 -6.18 -8.79
C LEU A 159 3.15 -5.82 -9.97
N LEU A 160 1.84 -6.01 -9.82
CA LEU A 160 0.85 -5.60 -10.83
C LEU A 160 0.86 -4.08 -11.05
N ALA A 161 0.97 -3.29 -9.99
CA ALA A 161 0.99 -1.84 -10.09
C ALA A 161 2.22 -1.34 -10.86
N ASN A 162 3.42 -1.89 -10.58
CA ASN A 162 4.63 -1.56 -11.34
C ASN A 162 4.49 -1.98 -12.80
N PHE A 163 3.94 -3.16 -13.04
CA PHE A 163 3.69 -3.65 -14.40
C PHE A 163 2.78 -2.68 -15.16
N LEU A 164 1.61 -2.37 -14.62
CA LEU A 164 0.65 -1.43 -15.21
C LEU A 164 1.28 -0.05 -15.45
N ALA A 165 2.03 0.48 -14.49
CA ALA A 165 2.69 1.78 -14.63
C ALA A 165 3.66 1.83 -15.82
N ILE A 166 4.39 0.74 -16.06
CA ILE A 166 5.39 0.63 -17.14
C ILE A 166 4.71 0.37 -18.49
N THR A 167 3.62 -0.41 -18.53
CA THR A 167 2.93 -0.76 -19.77
C THR A 167 1.91 0.26 -20.22
N ALA A 168 1.32 1.02 -19.30
CA ALA A 168 0.32 2.02 -19.63
C ALA A 168 0.92 3.18 -20.43
N ASN A 169 0.08 3.81 -21.25
CA ASN A 169 0.45 5.02 -22.00
C ASN A 169 0.79 6.17 -21.04
N THR A 170 1.66 7.08 -21.47
CA THR A 170 2.08 8.28 -20.75
C THR A 170 0.91 9.17 -20.32
N GLU A 171 -0.20 9.14 -21.06
CA GLU A 171 -1.41 9.94 -20.77
C GLU A 171 -2.38 9.27 -19.78
N PHE A 172 -2.13 8.01 -19.42
CA PHE A 172 -3.01 7.25 -18.51
C PHE A 172 -3.22 7.98 -17.18
N PHE A 173 -2.16 8.61 -16.64
CA PHE A 173 -2.22 9.42 -15.44
C PHE A 173 -3.25 10.56 -15.55
N ASP A 174 -3.23 11.33 -16.64
CA ASP A 174 -4.11 12.49 -16.80
C ASP A 174 -5.57 12.05 -16.94
N GLN A 175 -5.81 10.85 -17.46
CA GLN A 175 -7.14 10.26 -17.61
C GLN A 175 -7.76 9.76 -16.31
N ILE A 176 -6.95 9.38 -15.30
CA ILE A 176 -7.47 8.81 -14.04
C ILE A 176 -7.29 9.73 -12.83
N LYS A 177 -6.60 10.87 -12.98
CA LYS A 177 -6.24 11.76 -11.87
C LYS A 177 -7.47 12.28 -11.12
N VAL A 178 -8.55 12.60 -11.83
CA VAL A 178 -9.78 13.14 -11.23
C VAL A 178 -10.47 12.09 -10.37
N GLU A 179 -10.58 10.86 -10.89
CA GLU A 179 -11.17 9.70 -10.24
C GLU A 179 -10.37 9.30 -9.01
N VAL A 180 -9.04 9.28 -9.11
CA VAL A 180 -8.14 9.02 -7.97
C VAL A 180 -8.29 10.10 -6.91
N THR A 181 -8.41 11.37 -7.28
CA THR A 181 -8.61 12.47 -6.32
C THR A 181 -9.96 12.35 -5.61
N LEU A 182 -11.02 12.04 -6.34
CA LEU A 182 -12.36 11.83 -5.76
C LEU A 182 -12.34 10.65 -4.79
N LEU A 183 -11.74 9.53 -5.19
CA LEU A 183 -11.60 8.35 -4.35
C LEU A 183 -10.74 8.65 -3.10
N TYR A 184 -9.70 9.48 -3.25
CA TYR A 184 -8.88 9.94 -2.12
C TYR A 184 -9.71 10.68 -1.07
N VAL A 185 -10.58 11.60 -1.51
CA VAL A 185 -11.49 12.33 -0.62
C VAL A 185 -12.45 11.37 0.09
N VAL A 186 -13.08 10.45 -0.65
CA VAL A 186 -14.03 9.48 -0.08
C VAL A 186 -13.36 8.56 0.94
N VAL A 187 -12.19 8.00 0.62
CA VAL A 187 -11.44 7.13 1.53
C VAL A 187 -10.93 7.90 2.76
N SER A 188 -10.52 9.16 2.59
CA SER A 188 -10.07 9.99 3.71
C SER A 188 -11.21 10.30 4.68
N ILE A 189 -12.38 10.71 4.18
CA ILE A 189 -13.57 10.96 4.99
C ILE A 189 -13.99 9.67 5.72
N THR A 190 -14.09 8.55 5.00
CA THR A 190 -14.48 7.27 5.61
C THR A 190 -13.45 6.77 6.62
N THR A 191 -12.15 6.97 6.40
CA THR A 191 -11.09 6.69 7.38
C THR A 191 -11.26 7.54 8.64
N GLY A 192 -11.48 8.86 8.50
CA GLY A 192 -11.70 9.76 9.64
C GLY A 192 -12.95 9.37 10.44
N LEU A 193 -14.04 9.03 9.75
CA LEU A 193 -15.26 8.54 10.38
C LEU A 193 -15.02 7.20 11.12
N CYS A 194 -14.26 6.27 10.55
CA CYS A 194 -13.90 5.01 11.22
C CYS A 194 -13.04 5.22 12.48
N LEU A 195 -12.26 6.32 12.55
CA LEU A 195 -11.40 6.62 13.71
C LEU A 195 -12.18 7.29 14.85
N VAL A 196 -13.14 8.17 14.52
CA VAL A 196 -13.92 8.95 15.51
C VAL A 196 -15.14 8.16 15.99
N TYR A 197 -15.78 7.41 15.09
CA TYR A 197 -17.00 6.69 15.36
C TYR A 197 -16.64 5.28 15.87
N ARG A 198 -16.99 4.95 17.13
CA ARG A 198 -16.91 3.59 17.71
C ARG A 198 -18.32 2.99 17.84
N PRO A 199 -18.99 2.60 16.75
CA PRO A 199 -20.41 2.38 16.81
C PRO A 199 -20.63 0.88 17.01
N PRO A 200 -21.81 0.46 17.49
CA PRO A 200 -22.19 -0.94 17.35
C PRO A 200 -22.07 -1.35 15.87
N PHE A 201 -21.61 -2.58 15.60
CA PHE A 201 -21.55 -3.15 14.25
C PHE A 201 -22.96 -3.18 13.65
N THR A 202 -23.31 -2.10 12.97
CA THR A 202 -24.54 -1.90 12.20
C THR A 202 -24.22 -1.95 10.72
N THR A 203 -25.22 -2.16 9.87
CA THR A 203 -25.05 -2.21 8.40
C THR A 203 -24.28 -1.00 7.86
N TRP A 204 -24.52 0.20 8.40
CA TRP A 204 -23.80 1.42 8.04
C TRP A 204 -22.32 1.38 8.39
N THR A 205 -21.96 0.84 9.55
CA THR A 205 -20.55 0.66 9.91
C THR A 205 -19.84 -0.37 9.04
N SER A 206 -20.51 -1.46 8.68
CA SER A 206 -19.95 -2.44 7.75
C SER A 206 -19.69 -1.84 6.37
N ILE A 207 -20.62 -1.01 5.87
CA ILE A 207 -20.46 -0.28 4.61
C ILE A 207 -19.28 0.71 4.70
N LEU A 208 -19.19 1.50 5.78
CA LEU A 208 -18.09 2.45 5.99
C LEU A 208 -16.73 1.75 6.08
N VAL A 209 -16.64 0.65 6.84
CA VAL A 209 -15.41 -0.15 6.97
C VAL A 209 -15.03 -0.74 5.63
N ALA A 210 -15.98 -1.28 4.87
CA ALA A 210 -15.69 -1.86 3.57
C ALA A 210 -15.29 -0.81 2.53
N LEU A 211 -15.90 0.37 2.51
CA LEU A 211 -15.47 1.48 1.66
C LEU A 211 -14.05 1.93 2.01
N ASN A 212 -13.72 2.01 3.29
CA ASN A 212 -12.36 2.35 3.74
C ASN A 212 -11.34 1.26 3.34
N VAL A 213 -11.69 -0.03 3.51
CA VAL A 213 -10.79 -1.15 3.20
C VAL A 213 -10.65 -1.34 1.69
N PHE A 214 -11.73 -1.62 0.97
CA PHE A 214 -11.66 -1.95 -0.45
C PHE A 214 -11.46 -0.71 -1.33
N GLY A 215 -12.14 0.40 -1.00
CA GLY A 215 -11.88 1.68 -1.65
C GLY A 215 -10.45 2.16 -1.37
N GLY A 216 -9.93 1.93 -0.16
CA GLY A 216 -8.54 2.24 0.18
C GLY A 216 -7.52 1.36 -0.55
N ILE A 217 -7.80 0.06 -0.74
CA ILE A 217 -6.96 -0.84 -1.56
C ILE A 217 -6.89 -0.31 -3.00
N LEU A 218 -8.03 -0.02 -3.62
CA LEU A 218 -8.09 0.51 -4.99
C LEU A 218 -7.39 1.87 -5.10
N LEU A 219 -7.62 2.77 -4.14
CA LEU A 219 -7.00 4.08 -4.10
C LEU A 219 -5.48 3.99 -4.02
N HIS A 220 -4.96 3.23 -3.05
CA HIS A 220 -3.51 3.20 -2.83
C HIS A 220 -2.78 2.39 -3.88
N PHE A 221 -3.46 1.42 -4.50
CA PHE A 221 -2.99 0.78 -5.72
C PHE A 221 -2.88 1.79 -6.88
N ALA A 222 -3.94 2.56 -7.15
CA ALA A 222 -3.92 3.57 -8.20
C ALA A 222 -2.88 4.66 -7.92
N MET A 223 -2.78 5.15 -6.68
CA MET A 223 -1.76 6.11 -6.25
C MET A 223 -0.34 5.56 -6.41
N TYR A 224 -0.13 4.26 -6.18
CA TYR A 224 1.16 3.63 -6.46
C TYR A 224 1.48 3.69 -7.96
N VAL A 225 0.55 3.27 -8.82
CA VAL A 225 0.71 3.32 -10.29
C VAL A 225 1.03 4.74 -10.74
N THR A 226 0.27 5.73 -10.28
CA THR A 226 0.45 7.13 -10.67
C THR A 226 1.76 7.71 -10.18
N ASN A 227 2.21 7.38 -8.96
CA ASN A 227 3.51 7.83 -8.46
C ASN A 227 4.68 7.23 -9.25
N VAL A 228 4.59 5.96 -9.66
CA VAL A 228 5.62 5.35 -10.54
C VAL A 228 5.63 6.02 -11.90
N GLN A 229 4.46 6.28 -12.51
CA GLN A 229 4.39 6.99 -13.80
C GLN A 229 4.89 8.43 -13.72
N ALA A 230 4.51 9.17 -12.67
CA ALA A 230 5.01 10.51 -12.42
C ALA A 230 6.54 10.50 -12.28
N THR A 231 7.11 9.53 -11.57
CA THR A 231 8.56 9.34 -11.48
C THR A 231 9.19 9.15 -12.86
N ILE A 232 8.64 8.27 -13.70
CA ILE A 232 9.17 8.01 -15.04
C ILE A 232 9.08 9.25 -15.94
N ARG A 233 8.02 10.06 -15.80
CA ARG A 233 7.86 11.33 -16.51
C ARG A 233 8.87 12.37 -16.03
N ASP A 234 9.01 12.56 -14.73
CA ASP A 234 9.87 13.58 -14.13
C ASP A 234 11.37 13.27 -14.32
N LEU A 235 11.70 12.00 -14.54
CA LEU A 235 13.03 11.56 -14.94
C LEU A 235 13.50 12.15 -16.27
N VAL A 236 12.57 12.50 -17.18
CA VAL A 236 12.88 13.20 -18.43
C VAL A 236 13.49 14.57 -18.16
N TYR A 237 13.07 15.24 -17.08
CA TYR A 237 13.54 16.57 -16.69
C TYR A 237 14.73 16.53 -15.72
N ASN A 238 15.21 15.34 -15.36
CA ASN A 238 16.35 15.15 -14.46
C ASN A 238 16.13 15.65 -13.02
N GLU A 239 14.89 15.91 -12.60
CA GLU A 239 14.53 16.51 -11.30
C GLU A 239 14.28 15.47 -10.18
N VAL A 240 14.40 14.18 -10.49
CA VAL A 240 14.05 13.11 -9.55
C VAL A 240 15.12 12.85 -8.51
N ASP A 241 14.72 12.95 -7.24
CA ASP A 241 15.46 12.51 -6.07
C ASP A 241 15.08 11.06 -5.71
N PRO A 242 16.01 10.09 -5.82
CA PRO A 242 15.71 8.68 -5.57
C PRO A 242 15.21 8.36 -4.15
N MET A 243 15.76 9.02 -3.13
CA MET A 243 15.43 8.75 -1.73
C MET A 243 14.04 9.30 -1.38
N TYR A 244 13.74 10.53 -1.81
CA TYR A 244 12.42 11.12 -1.59
C TYR A 244 11.35 10.36 -2.36
N THR A 245 11.60 10.07 -3.65
CA THR A 245 10.64 9.39 -4.52
C THR A 245 10.33 7.98 -4.02
N SER A 246 11.35 7.22 -3.63
CA SER A 246 11.14 5.90 -3.03
C SER A 246 10.38 5.97 -1.71
N ALA A 247 10.63 6.97 -0.85
CA ALA A 247 9.88 7.17 0.39
C ALA A 247 8.38 7.46 0.13
N VAL A 248 8.07 8.26 -0.90
CA VAL A 248 6.69 8.53 -1.32
C VAL A 248 6.00 7.26 -1.83
N ILE A 249 6.66 6.49 -2.69
CA ILE A 249 6.13 5.21 -3.19
C ILE A 249 5.94 4.21 -2.05
N LEU A 250 6.88 4.15 -1.10
CA LEU A 250 6.79 3.30 0.08
C LEU A 250 5.56 3.61 0.93
N ILE A 251 5.19 4.88 1.11
CA ILE A 251 3.98 5.27 1.85
C ILE A 251 2.73 4.67 1.20
N CYS A 252 2.65 4.64 -0.14
CA CYS A 252 1.54 3.99 -0.84
C CYS A 252 1.50 2.48 -0.54
N SER A 253 2.65 1.81 -0.59
CA SER A 253 2.78 0.39 -0.27
C SER A 253 2.38 0.06 1.17
N ILE A 254 2.77 0.91 2.12
CA ILE A 254 2.43 0.77 3.54
C ILE A 254 0.92 0.92 3.75
N ASN A 255 0.29 1.93 3.12
CA ASN A 255 -1.15 2.10 3.23
C ASN A 255 -1.93 0.95 2.61
N LEU A 256 -1.48 0.46 1.44
CA LEU A 256 -2.04 -0.72 0.80
C LEU A 256 -1.94 -1.94 1.72
N TYR A 257 -0.76 -2.16 2.35
CA TYR A 257 -0.55 -3.22 3.34
C TYR A 257 -1.55 -3.14 4.50
N PHE A 258 -1.74 -1.97 5.12
CA PHE A 258 -2.66 -1.83 6.25
C PHE A 258 -4.09 -2.21 5.89
N ARG A 259 -4.55 -1.88 4.67
CA ARG A 259 -5.92 -2.22 4.25
C ARG A 259 -6.07 -3.69 3.93
N ILE A 260 -5.06 -4.31 3.32
CA ILE A 260 -5.02 -5.76 3.09
C ILE A 260 -4.92 -6.53 4.42
N ALA A 261 -4.09 -6.08 5.35
CA ALA A 261 -3.98 -6.68 6.68
C ALA A 261 -5.32 -6.60 7.43
N PHE A 262 -5.98 -5.44 7.40
CA PHE A 262 -7.28 -5.26 8.00
C PHE A 262 -8.36 -6.15 7.36
N PHE A 263 -8.30 -6.35 6.03
CA PHE A 263 -9.16 -7.32 5.35
C PHE A 263 -9.00 -8.74 5.93
N HIS A 264 -7.76 -9.22 6.09
CA HIS A 264 -7.50 -10.55 6.67
C HIS A 264 -7.89 -10.65 8.15
N VAL A 265 -7.72 -9.58 8.95
CA VAL A 265 -8.22 -9.54 10.34
C VAL A 265 -9.72 -9.81 10.37
N VAL A 266 -10.49 -9.09 9.56
CA VAL A 266 -11.94 -9.22 9.55
C VAL A 266 -12.37 -10.59 9.02
N GLU A 267 -11.67 -11.14 8.02
CA GLU A 267 -11.92 -12.49 7.52
C GLU A 267 -11.67 -13.57 8.59
N ASP A 268 -10.53 -13.52 9.30
CA ASP A 268 -10.15 -14.51 10.31
C ASP A 268 -11.00 -14.37 11.60
N SER A 269 -11.52 -13.18 11.90
CA SER A 269 -12.33 -12.92 13.11
C SER A 269 -13.71 -13.59 13.11
N GLY A 270 -14.19 -14.10 11.97
CA GLY A 270 -15.54 -14.67 11.85
C GLY A 270 -16.67 -13.66 12.10
N ALA A 271 -16.36 -12.35 12.14
CA ALA A 271 -17.32 -11.27 12.37
C ALA A 271 -18.36 -11.12 11.23
N LEU A 272 -18.22 -11.90 10.16
CA LEU A 272 -19.19 -12.03 9.09
C LEU A 272 -19.76 -13.45 9.10
N PRO A 273 -21.08 -13.62 8.93
CA PRO A 273 -21.70 -14.94 8.96
C PRO A 273 -21.07 -15.82 7.88
N SER A 274 -20.32 -16.84 8.30
CA SER A 274 -19.63 -17.76 7.42
C SER A 274 -20.64 -18.48 6.53
N ILE A 275 -20.39 -18.51 5.22
CA ILE A 275 -21.15 -19.33 4.25
C ILE A 275 -20.94 -20.83 4.53
N HIS A 276 -19.94 -21.18 5.32
CA HIS A 276 -19.80 -22.52 5.90
C HIS A 276 -20.43 -22.54 7.29
N GLY A 277 -21.62 -23.11 7.37
CA GLY A 277 -22.13 -23.61 8.64
C GLY A 277 -21.16 -24.65 9.20
N GLY A 278 -20.80 -24.49 10.47
CA GLY A 278 -20.14 -25.54 11.24
C GLY A 278 -18.67 -25.26 11.56
N LYS A 279 -18.42 -24.67 12.74
CA LYS A 279 -18.24 -25.42 13.99
C LYS A 279 -17.93 -24.42 15.08
N CYS A 280 -18.79 -24.36 16.09
CA CYS A 280 -18.42 -23.85 17.40
C CYS A 280 -17.12 -24.56 17.83
N ARG A 281 -16.05 -23.80 18.04
CA ARG A 281 -14.93 -24.25 18.86
C ARG A 281 -15.26 -23.83 20.29
N ASN A 282 -15.35 -24.84 21.15
CA ASN A 282 -15.30 -24.69 22.61
C ASN A 282 -13.95 -24.09 23.04
#